data_AF-A0A2E1KJV7-F1
#
_entry.id   AF-A0A2E1KJV7-F1
#
_cell.length_a   1.000
_cell.length_b   1.000
_cell.length_c   1.000
_cell.angle_alpha   90.00
_cell.angle_beta   90.00
_cell.angle_gamma   90.00
#
_symmetry.space_group_name_H-M   'P 1'
#
loop_
_entity.id
_entity.type
_entity.pdbx_description
1 polymer ?
#
loop_
_entity_poly.entity_id
_entity_poly.type
_entity_poly.pdbx_seq_one_letter_code
_entity_poly.pdbx_strand_id
1 'polypeptide(L)'
;MKRLTVYRTPEDRRPHAARCARAGLSLLEVMIATGVMAASAMVLTRLASIGSNHARRSETITEAILLAQNKIHGLAAGIEPLRPVEHQPFDENPRWEYSLSAEPQPIPGLWRIQIDLFRRTNAPAAVTPSSSREGQPPPFRGGRSGAAHQITSADFSLVQWIRLSPRETGKLTLLPPGTQPLALEGTSR
;
A
#
# COMPACT_ATOMS: atom_id res chain seq x y z
N MET A 1 -2.95 86.10 -17.60
CA MET A 1 -1.73 85.28 -17.46
C MET A 1 -1.14 85.52 -16.06
N LYS A 2 -1.24 84.55 -15.15
CA LYS A 2 -0.65 84.62 -13.80
C LYS A 2 0.48 83.58 -13.72
N ARG A 3 1.71 84.05 -13.53
CA ARG A 3 2.90 83.22 -13.33
C ARG A 3 2.95 82.89 -11.83
N LEU A 4 2.68 81.63 -11.47
CA LEU A 4 2.84 81.16 -10.10
C LEU A 4 4.31 80.83 -9.87
N THR A 5 4.99 81.69 -9.12
CA THR A 5 6.35 81.44 -8.63
C THR A 5 6.27 80.40 -7.52
N VAL A 6 6.68 79.17 -7.84
CA VAL A 6 6.79 78.06 -6.90
C VAL A 6 7.94 78.36 -5.93
N TYR A 7 7.62 78.60 -4.66
CA TYR A 7 8.62 78.67 -3.60
C TYR A 7 9.15 77.26 -3.33
N ARG A 8 10.34 76.95 -3.84
CA ARG A 8 11.13 75.78 -3.44
C ARG A 8 11.65 76.04 -2.03
N THR A 9 11.03 75.42 -1.03
CA THR A 9 11.59 75.38 0.32
C THR A 9 12.91 74.59 0.32
N PRO A 10 13.99 75.13 0.92
CA PRO A 10 15.24 74.40 1.03
C PRO A 10 15.06 73.19 1.97
N GLU A 11 15.45 72.03 1.48
CA GLU A 11 15.49 70.77 2.22
C GLU A 11 16.32 70.93 3.51
N ASP A 12 15.66 70.83 4.67
CA ASP A 12 16.33 70.54 5.94
C ASP A 12 16.80 69.08 5.91
N ARG A 13 17.90 68.83 5.19
CA ARG A 13 18.65 67.56 5.30
C ARG A 13 19.38 67.55 6.62
N ARG A 14 18.66 67.20 7.69
CA ARG A 14 19.32 66.79 8.92
C ARG A 14 20.12 65.54 8.62
N PRO A 15 21.44 65.52 8.87
CA PRO A 15 22.17 64.27 8.89
C PRO A 15 21.59 63.49 10.07
N HIS A 16 20.75 62.50 9.80
CA HIS A 16 20.54 61.41 10.74
C HIS A 16 21.88 60.68 10.80
N ALA A 17 22.79 61.25 11.59
CA ALA A 17 24.01 60.64 12.04
C ALA A 17 23.61 59.23 12.44
N ALA A 18 24.12 58.28 11.66
CA ALA A 18 23.99 56.86 11.86
C ALA A 18 24.52 56.57 13.27
N ARG A 19 23.62 56.66 14.24
CA ARG A 19 23.75 55.90 15.46
C ARG A 19 23.55 54.46 15.00
N CYS A 20 24.63 53.87 14.50
CA CYS A 20 24.97 52.48 14.76
C CYS A 20 25.04 52.33 16.28
N ALA A 21 23.89 52.47 16.94
CA ALA A 21 23.69 51.97 18.27
C ALA A 21 23.90 50.47 18.09
N ARG A 22 25.00 49.96 18.62
CA ARG A 22 25.14 48.54 18.91
C ARG A 22 24.10 48.23 19.98
N ALA A 23 22.84 48.14 19.56
CA ALA A 23 21.74 47.66 20.37
C ALA A 23 22.00 46.17 20.52
N GLY A 24 22.57 45.77 21.66
CA GLY A 24 22.55 44.38 22.05
C GLY A 24 21.10 43.92 22.06
N LEU A 25 20.84 42.69 21.59
CA LEU A 25 19.53 42.08 21.70
C LEU A 25 19.08 42.14 23.17
N SER A 26 17.83 42.58 23.39
CA SER A 26 17.28 42.55 24.74
C SER A 26 17.24 41.12 25.24
N LEU A 27 17.55 40.89 26.52
CA LEU A 27 17.47 39.55 27.12
C LEU A 27 16.07 38.93 26.96
N LEU A 28 15.02 39.75 27.05
CA LEU A 28 13.65 39.34 26.83
C LEU A 28 13.41 38.89 25.38
N GLU A 29 14.03 39.57 24.41
CA GLU A 29 13.90 39.23 23.00
C GLU A 29 14.53 37.87 22.69
N VAL A 30 15.70 37.58 23.25
CA VAL A 30 16.34 36.26 23.11
C VAL A 30 15.50 35.16 23.74
N MET A 31 14.90 35.40 24.91
CA MET A 31 14.00 34.43 25.56
C MET A 31 12.75 34.16 24.72
N ILE A 32 12.14 35.19 24.13
CA ILE A 32 10.99 35.02 23.23
C ILE A 32 11.41 34.30 21.95
N ALA A 33 12.52 34.70 21.32
CA ALA A 33 13.00 34.09 20.08
C ALA A 33 13.34 32.61 20.28
N THR A 34 14.00 32.26 21.39
CA THR A 34 14.28 30.85 21.73
C THR A 34 13.01 30.06 22.04
N GLY A 35 12.03 30.67 22.69
CA GLY A 35 10.70 30.07 22.91
C GLY A 35 9.97 29.76 21.60
N VAL A 36 9.91 30.72 20.67
CA VAL A 36 9.30 30.52 19.34
C VAL A 36 10.09 29.49 18.54
N MET A 37 11.42 29.56 18.56
CA MET A 37 12.28 28.57 17.89
C MET A 37 12.02 27.15 18.40
N ALA A 38 11.96 26.95 19.71
CA ALA A 38 11.68 25.65 20.31
C ALA A 38 10.28 25.15 19.93
N ALA A 39 9.26 26.02 19.97
CA ALA A 39 7.90 25.67 19.58
C ALA A 39 7.82 25.26 18.10
N SER A 40 8.42 26.03 17.19
CA SER A 40 8.48 25.70 15.76
C SER A 40 9.24 24.39 15.49
N ALA A 41 10.35 24.15 16.18
CA ALA A 41 11.13 22.91 16.04
C ALA A 41 10.32 21.66 16.45
N MET A 42 9.50 21.76 17.50
CA MET A 42 8.60 20.66 17.89
C MET A 42 7.56 20.35 16.81
N VAL A 43 6.94 21.38 16.22
CA VAL A 43 5.94 21.21 15.15
C VAL A 43 6.59 20.59 13.90
N LEU A 44 7.76 21.07 13.49
CA LEU A 44 8.51 20.53 12.35
C LEU A 44 8.86 19.05 12.55
N THR A 45 9.27 18.66 13.76
CA THR A 45 9.59 17.26 14.07
C THR A 45 8.37 16.35 13.91
N ARG A 46 7.19 16.82 14.33
CA ARG A 46 5.94 16.06 14.14
C ARG A 46 5.57 15.93 12.67
N LEU A 47 5.68 17.02 11.90
CA LEU A 47 5.41 16.99 10.47
C LEU A 47 6.39 16.08 9.71
N ALA A 48 7.68 16.10 10.07
CA ALA A 48 8.68 15.21 9.48
C ALA A 48 8.36 13.73 9.75
N SER A 49 7.91 13.41 10.96
CA SER A 49 7.47 12.05 11.32
C SER A 49 6.26 11.59 10.50
N ILE A 50 5.25 12.46 10.37
CA ILE A 50 4.05 12.19 9.58
C ILE A 50 4.42 11.98 8.11
N GLY A 51 5.23 12.88 7.53
CA GLY A 51 5.70 12.76 6.14
C GLY A 51 6.45 11.46 5.88
N SER A 52 7.32 11.06 6.80
CA SER A 52 8.09 9.81 6.70
C SER A 52 7.18 8.57 6.70
N ASN A 53 6.14 8.56 7.54
CA ASN A 53 5.18 7.47 7.59
C ASN A 53 4.36 7.38 6.30
N HIS A 54 3.92 8.53 5.76
CA HIS A 54 3.19 8.55 4.49
C HIS A 54 4.06 8.12 3.31
N ALA A 55 5.33 8.52 3.27
CA ALA A 55 6.28 8.09 2.24
C ALA A 55 6.43 6.56 2.22
N ARG A 56 6.66 5.94 3.38
CA ARG A 56 6.76 4.47 3.50
C ARG A 56 5.47 3.74 3.07
N ARG A 57 4.32 4.31 3.41
CA ARG A 57 3.03 3.75 2.97
C ARG A 57 2.87 3.84 1.45
N SER A 58 3.25 4.97 0.85
CA SER A 58 3.19 5.17 -0.60
C SER A 58 4.12 4.19 -1.33
N GLU A 59 5.32 3.98 -0.81
CA GLU A 59 6.28 3.00 -1.34
C GLU A 59 5.68 1.60 -1.31
N THR A 60 5.12 1.19 -0.16
CA THR A 60 4.45 -0.12 0.00
C THR A 60 3.32 -0.32 -1.01
N ILE A 61 2.47 0.70 -1.22
CA ILE A 61 1.36 0.62 -2.20
C ILE A 61 1.90 0.55 -3.63
N THR A 62 2.94 1.32 -3.94
CA THR A 62 3.56 1.32 -5.27
C THR A 62 4.17 -0.04 -5.59
N GLU A 63 4.86 -0.66 -4.63
CA GLU A 63 5.35 -2.04 -4.77
C GLU A 63 4.20 -3.01 -5.09
N ALA A 64 3.09 -2.94 -4.33
CA ALA A 64 1.93 -3.82 -4.54
C ALA A 64 1.33 -3.63 -5.93
N ILE A 65 1.16 -2.40 -6.39
CA ILE A 65 0.63 -2.09 -7.72
C ILE A 65 1.53 -2.67 -8.81
N LEU A 66 2.85 -2.48 -8.72
CA LEU A 66 3.79 -2.98 -9.71
C LEU A 66 3.78 -4.52 -9.77
N LEU A 67 3.73 -5.20 -8.63
CA LEU A 67 3.61 -6.66 -8.56
C LEU A 67 2.30 -7.15 -9.19
N ALA A 68 1.18 -6.52 -8.85
CA ALA A 68 -0.13 -6.86 -9.38
C ALA A 68 -0.18 -6.67 -10.91
N GLN A 69 0.32 -5.53 -11.41
CA GLN A 69 0.37 -5.24 -12.84
C GLN A 69 1.26 -6.23 -13.60
N ASN A 70 2.45 -6.53 -13.06
CA ASN A 70 3.35 -7.50 -13.66
C ASN A 70 2.67 -8.88 -13.78
N LYS A 71 1.99 -9.31 -12.71
CA LYS A 71 1.24 -10.57 -12.68
C LYS A 71 0.12 -10.59 -13.72
N ILE A 72 -0.71 -9.55 -13.77
CA ILE A 72 -1.80 -9.47 -14.75
C ILE A 72 -1.26 -9.46 -16.19
N HIS A 73 -0.16 -8.75 -16.45
CA HIS A 73 0.45 -8.75 -17.77
C HIS A 73 1.00 -10.13 -18.17
N GLY A 74 1.61 -10.87 -17.24
CA GLY A 74 2.04 -12.25 -17.47
C GLY A 74 0.88 -13.18 -17.82
N LEU A 75 -0.25 -13.03 -17.13
CA LEU A 75 -1.49 -13.76 -17.41
C LEU A 75 -2.12 -13.36 -18.75
N ALA A 76 -2.14 -12.06 -19.08
CA ALA A 76 -2.67 -11.53 -20.33
C ALA A 76 -1.85 -11.97 -21.55
N ALA A 77 -0.52 -12.09 -21.37
CA ALA A 77 0.41 -12.52 -22.40
C ALA A 77 0.45 -14.06 -22.58
N GLY A 78 -0.25 -14.83 -21.75
CA GLY A 78 -0.24 -16.29 -21.80
C GLY A 78 1.08 -16.93 -21.34
N ILE A 79 1.95 -16.13 -20.71
CA ILE A 79 3.23 -16.61 -20.14
C ILE A 79 2.94 -17.45 -18.90
N GLU A 80 1.97 -17.00 -18.09
CA GLU A 80 1.54 -17.68 -16.87
C GLU A 80 0.14 -18.29 -17.05
N PRO A 81 -0.12 -19.52 -16.58
CA PRO A 81 -1.44 -20.13 -16.72
C PRO A 81 -2.48 -19.43 -15.85
N LEU A 82 -3.65 -19.17 -16.43
CA LEU A 82 -4.82 -18.64 -15.72
C LEU A 82 -5.41 -19.71 -14.79
N ARG A 83 -4.84 -19.86 -13.59
CA ARG A 83 -5.32 -20.80 -12.56
C ARG A 83 -5.68 -20.03 -11.30
N PRO A 84 -6.84 -20.28 -10.70
CA PRO A 84 -7.15 -19.69 -9.40
C PRO A 84 -6.15 -20.23 -8.36
N VAL A 85 -5.60 -19.33 -7.56
CA VAL A 85 -4.64 -19.65 -6.50
C VAL A 85 -4.96 -18.79 -5.28
N GLU A 86 -4.75 -19.32 -4.09
CA GLU A 86 -4.92 -18.60 -2.84
C GLU A 86 -3.60 -18.55 -2.05
N HIS A 87 -3.27 -17.38 -1.51
CA HIS A 87 -2.14 -17.18 -0.59
C HIS A 87 -0.78 -17.70 -1.09
N GLN A 88 -0.49 -17.55 -2.39
CA GLN A 88 0.80 -17.95 -2.95
C GLN A 88 1.82 -16.82 -2.80
N PRO A 89 3.04 -17.08 -2.30
CA PRO A 89 4.10 -16.08 -2.29
C PRO A 89 4.56 -15.72 -3.71
N PHE A 90 4.97 -14.47 -3.92
CA PHE A 90 5.73 -14.11 -5.12
C PHE A 90 7.16 -14.63 -5.04
N ASP A 91 7.67 -15.17 -6.14
CA ASP A 91 9.04 -15.69 -6.23
C ASP A 91 10.07 -14.57 -6.12
N GLU A 92 9.79 -13.40 -6.71
CA GLU A 92 10.70 -12.24 -6.68
C GLU A 92 10.64 -11.48 -5.36
N ASN A 93 9.53 -11.57 -4.62
CA ASN A 93 9.33 -10.82 -3.39
C ASN A 93 8.51 -11.62 -2.35
N PRO A 94 9.17 -12.42 -1.49
CA PRO A 94 8.51 -13.28 -0.52
C PRO A 94 7.82 -12.52 0.63
N ARG A 95 7.90 -11.18 0.64
CA ARG A 95 7.16 -10.31 1.56
C ARG A 95 5.69 -10.15 1.15
N TRP A 96 5.34 -10.51 -0.08
CA TRP A 96 4.00 -10.40 -0.63
C TRP A 96 3.47 -11.78 -0.99
N GLU A 97 2.19 -11.99 -0.70
CA GLU A 97 1.40 -13.11 -1.14
C GLU A 97 0.28 -12.59 -2.04
N TYR A 98 -0.18 -13.42 -2.96
CA TYR A 98 -1.33 -13.10 -3.79
C TYR A 98 -2.35 -14.22 -3.80
N SER A 99 -3.60 -13.82 -3.99
CA SER A 99 -4.70 -14.70 -4.38
C SER A 99 -5.21 -14.24 -5.74
N LEU A 100 -5.35 -15.19 -6.66
CA LEU A 100 -5.82 -14.99 -8.02
C LEU A 100 -7.19 -15.66 -8.15
N SER A 101 -8.21 -14.87 -8.51
CA SER A 101 -9.52 -15.36 -8.93
C SER A 101 -9.73 -15.04 -10.41
N ALA A 102 -10.17 -16.03 -11.18
CA ALA A 102 -10.45 -15.89 -12.60
C ALA A 102 -11.84 -16.43 -12.91
N GLU A 103 -12.75 -15.56 -13.32
CA GLU A 103 -14.14 -15.88 -13.60
C GLU A 103 -14.46 -15.65 -15.09
N PRO A 104 -14.91 -16.67 -15.83
CA PRO A 104 -15.37 -16.49 -17.20
C PRO A 104 -16.67 -15.67 -17.22
N GLN A 105 -16.88 -14.89 -18.27
CA GLN A 105 -18.00 -13.96 -18.37
C GLN A 105 -18.99 -14.39 -19.44
N PRO A 106 -20.24 -13.86 -19.44
CA PRO A 106 -21.25 -14.21 -20.43
C PRO A 106 -20.84 -13.93 -21.88
N ILE A 107 -19.85 -13.04 -22.08
CA ILE A 107 -19.28 -12.71 -23.38
C ILE A 107 -18.16 -13.71 -23.70
N PRO A 108 -18.24 -14.47 -24.81
CA PRO A 108 -17.22 -15.44 -25.16
C PRO A 108 -15.82 -14.82 -25.27
N GLY A 109 -14.84 -15.45 -24.62
CA GLY A 109 -13.46 -14.97 -24.58
C GLY A 109 -13.23 -13.77 -23.65
N LEU A 110 -14.21 -13.37 -22.85
CA LEU A 110 -14.03 -12.36 -21.81
C LEU A 110 -13.89 -13.04 -20.44
N TRP A 111 -12.86 -12.64 -19.71
CA TRP A 111 -12.56 -13.13 -18.37
C TRP A 111 -12.42 -11.94 -17.42
N ARG A 112 -12.94 -12.10 -16.21
CA ARG A 112 -12.72 -11.19 -15.08
C ARG A 112 -11.63 -11.79 -14.22
N ILE A 113 -10.52 -11.09 -14.08
CA ILE A 113 -9.39 -11.49 -13.26
C ILE A 113 -9.31 -10.53 -12.09
N GLN A 114 -9.23 -11.08 -10.89
CA GLN A 114 -9.03 -10.35 -9.65
C GLN A 114 -7.77 -10.89 -8.97
N ILE A 115 -6.85 -9.98 -8.65
CA ILE A 115 -5.65 -10.29 -7.88
C ILE A 115 -5.71 -9.51 -6.57
N ASP A 116 -5.70 -10.24 -5.48
CA ASP A 116 -5.67 -9.71 -4.12
C ASP A 116 -4.26 -9.92 -3.56
N LEU A 117 -3.61 -8.85 -3.12
CA LEU A 117 -2.26 -8.88 -2.55
C LEU A 117 -2.33 -8.71 -1.04
N PHE A 118 -1.57 -9.56 -0.35
CA PHE A 118 -1.44 -9.59 1.10
C PHE A 118 0.01 -9.40 1.46
N ARG A 119 0.30 -8.43 2.32
CA ARG A 119 1.64 -8.31 2.87
C ARG A 119 1.80 -9.37 3.95
N ARG A 120 2.81 -10.21 3.80
CA ARG A 120 3.21 -11.14 4.85
C ARG A 120 3.75 -10.30 6.00
N THR A 121 2.95 -10.15 7.05
CA THR A 121 3.50 -9.78 8.34
C THR A 121 4.29 -10.99 8.82
N ASN A 122 5.62 -10.87 8.85
CA ASN A 122 6.42 -11.80 9.64
C ASN A 122 6.10 -11.50 11.11
N ALA A 123 4.90 -11.89 11.56
CA ALA A 123 4.66 -12.08 12.96
C ALA A 123 5.75 -13.07 13.39
N PRO A 124 6.59 -12.76 14.39
CA PRO A 124 7.37 -13.82 15.01
C PRO A 124 6.33 -14.87 15.37
N ALA A 125 6.44 -16.06 14.77
CA ALA A 125 5.53 -17.16 15.03
C ALA A 125 5.32 -17.12 16.53
N ALA A 126 4.09 -16.87 16.97
CA ALA A 126 3.76 -16.96 18.38
C ALA A 126 4.27 -18.34 18.75
N VAL A 127 5.39 -18.37 19.47
CA VAL A 127 5.96 -19.59 20.01
C VAL A 127 4.83 -20.07 20.86
N THR A 128 4.04 -20.98 20.31
CA THR A 128 3.03 -21.68 21.06
C THR A 128 3.90 -22.52 21.97
N PRO A 129 4.01 -22.23 23.28
CA PRO A 129 4.64 -23.20 24.14
C PRO A 129 3.77 -24.45 24.01
N SER A 130 4.31 -25.47 23.37
CA SER A 130 3.80 -26.82 23.40
C SER A 130 3.87 -27.29 24.85
N SER A 131 2.91 -26.84 25.65
CA SER A 131 2.71 -27.26 27.02
C SER A 131 1.85 -28.51 26.99
N SER A 132 2.47 -29.62 26.63
CA SER A 132 1.99 -30.96 26.93
C SER A 132 2.08 -31.19 28.44
N ARG A 133 0.98 -30.94 29.18
CA ARG A 133 0.64 -31.73 30.38
C ARG A 133 -0.84 -31.55 30.76
N GLU A 134 -1.63 -32.52 30.33
CA GLU A 134 -2.65 -33.24 31.11
C GLU A 134 -3.28 -32.54 32.32
N GLY A 135 -4.59 -32.25 32.24
CA GLY A 135 -5.42 -32.08 33.42
C GLY A 135 -6.61 -31.12 33.26
N GLN A 136 -7.79 -31.71 33.05
CA GLN A 136 -9.13 -31.21 33.41
C GLN A 136 -9.96 -30.47 32.32
N PRO A 137 -11.05 -31.08 31.81
CA PRO A 137 -12.00 -30.39 30.95
C PRO A 137 -13.00 -29.54 31.78
N PRO A 138 -13.19 -28.24 31.48
CA PRO A 138 -14.35 -27.50 31.95
C PRO A 138 -15.59 -27.81 31.09
N PRO A 139 -16.81 -27.66 31.65
CA PRO A 139 -18.03 -28.18 31.05
C PRO A 139 -18.46 -27.40 29.80
N PHE A 140 -19.06 -28.18 28.90
CA PHE A 140 -19.75 -27.83 27.67
C PHE A 140 -20.44 -26.45 27.69
N ARG A 141 -19.97 -25.52 26.84
CA ARG A 141 -20.66 -24.26 26.53
C ARG A 141 -20.96 -24.17 25.04
N GLY A 142 -22.22 -24.47 24.72
CA GLY A 142 -23.01 -24.04 23.56
C GLY A 142 -22.26 -23.70 22.27
N GLY A 143 -22.41 -24.58 21.29
CA GLY A 143 -22.02 -24.32 19.91
C GLY A 143 -22.72 -23.10 19.31
N ARG A 144 -21.91 -22.20 18.76
CA ARG A 144 -22.22 -21.53 17.50
C ARG A 144 -21.05 -21.79 16.56
N SER A 145 -21.21 -22.81 15.73
CA SER A 145 -20.45 -22.96 14.50
C SER A 145 -20.89 -21.83 13.58
N GLY A 146 -20.20 -20.70 13.67
CA GLY A 146 -20.12 -19.72 12.61
C GLY A 146 -18.65 -19.70 12.23
N ALA A 147 -18.31 -20.39 11.14
CA ALA A 147 -17.01 -20.23 10.50
C ALA A 147 -16.82 -18.75 10.23
N ALA A 148 -16.05 -18.07 11.08
CA ALA A 148 -15.53 -16.77 10.79
C ALA A 148 -14.58 -16.98 9.62
N HIS A 149 -15.07 -16.74 8.40
CA HIS A 149 -14.23 -16.29 7.31
C HIS A 149 -13.45 -15.10 7.89
N GLN A 150 -12.21 -15.35 8.30
CA GLN A 150 -11.27 -14.28 8.57
C GLN A 150 -11.11 -13.61 7.21
N ILE A 151 -11.91 -12.58 6.97
CA ILE A 151 -11.68 -11.65 5.88
C ILE A 151 -10.38 -10.95 6.28
N THR A 152 -9.26 -11.60 5.99
CA THR A 152 -7.97 -10.95 5.86
C THR A 152 -8.20 -9.91 4.78
N SER A 153 -8.42 -8.66 5.19
CA SER A 153 -8.58 -7.57 4.24
C SER A 153 -7.30 -7.52 3.42
N ALA A 154 -7.39 -7.76 2.11
CA ALA A 154 -6.27 -7.60 1.22
C ALA A 154 -5.69 -6.18 1.37
N ASP A 155 -4.36 -6.06 1.38
CA ASP A 155 -3.70 -4.75 1.45
C ASP A 155 -3.92 -3.97 0.15
N PHE A 156 -4.08 -4.69 -0.96
CA PHE A 156 -4.41 -4.14 -2.27
C PHE A 156 -5.16 -5.17 -3.10
N SER A 157 -6.14 -4.72 -3.89
CA SER A 157 -6.91 -5.55 -4.82
C SER A 157 -6.97 -4.89 -6.19
N LEU A 158 -6.69 -5.65 -7.24
CA LEU A 158 -6.75 -5.19 -8.63
C LEU A 158 -7.66 -6.11 -9.44
N VAL A 159 -8.71 -5.54 -10.01
CA VAL A 159 -9.65 -6.23 -10.90
C VAL A 159 -9.46 -5.74 -12.32
N GLN A 160 -9.25 -6.66 -13.26
CA GLN A 160 -9.10 -6.34 -14.67
C GLN A 160 -9.87 -7.32 -15.56
N TRP A 161 -10.46 -6.77 -16.61
CA TRP A 161 -11.13 -7.53 -17.65
C TRP A 161 -10.15 -7.83 -18.78
N ILE A 162 -10.04 -9.10 -19.17
CA ILE A 162 -9.11 -9.53 -20.22
C ILE A 162 -9.89 -10.28 -21.31
N ARG A 163 -9.65 -9.88 -22.56
CA ARG A 163 -10.11 -10.58 -23.77
C ARG A 163 -9.05 -11.63 -24.13
N LEU A 164 -9.34 -12.90 -23.87
CA LEU A 164 -8.49 -14.01 -24.28
C LEU A 164 -8.89 -14.47 -25.69
N SER A 165 -7.90 -14.62 -26.57
CA SER A 165 -8.13 -15.11 -27.93
C SER A 165 -8.42 -16.62 -27.95
N PRO A 166 -9.25 -17.14 -28.87
CA PRO A 166 -9.70 -18.54 -28.85
C PRO A 166 -8.60 -19.62 -28.87
N ARG A 167 -7.38 -19.28 -29.33
CA ARG A 167 -6.23 -20.19 -29.34
C ARG A 167 -5.63 -20.44 -27.95
N GLU A 168 -5.78 -19.49 -27.03
CA GLU A 168 -5.30 -19.58 -25.64
C GLU A 168 -6.30 -20.37 -24.76
N THR A 169 -7.58 -20.42 -25.15
CA THR A 169 -8.64 -21.19 -24.49
C THR A 169 -8.38 -22.70 -24.52
N GLY A 170 -7.61 -23.20 -25.47
CA GLY A 170 -7.21 -24.61 -25.54
C GLY A 170 -6.26 -25.06 -24.41
N LYS A 171 -5.55 -24.13 -23.76
CA LYS A 171 -4.75 -24.40 -22.55
C LYS A 171 -5.58 -24.24 -21.26
N LEU A 172 -6.79 -23.69 -21.36
CA LEU A 172 -7.76 -23.53 -20.27
C LEU A 172 -8.60 -24.81 -20.11
N THR A 173 -7.97 -25.98 -19.98
CA THR A 173 -8.67 -27.11 -19.38
C THR A 173 -8.58 -26.97 -17.87
N LEU A 174 -9.64 -26.40 -17.30
CA LEU A 174 -10.04 -26.69 -15.92
C LEU A 174 -10.12 -28.22 -15.80
N LEU A 175 -9.13 -28.83 -15.16
CA LEU A 175 -9.27 -30.20 -14.70
C LEU A 175 -10.39 -30.17 -13.64
N PRO A 176 -11.52 -30.87 -13.84
CA PRO A 176 -12.56 -30.93 -12.82
C PRO A 176 -11.97 -31.61 -11.56
N PRO A 177 -12.33 -31.16 -10.35
CA PRO A 177 -11.94 -31.85 -9.13
C PRO A 177 -12.70 -33.19 -9.08
N GLY A 178 -12.05 -34.28 -9.50
CA GLY A 178 -12.59 -35.63 -9.28
C GLY A 178 -12.50 -36.65 -10.41
N THR A 179 -11.77 -36.41 -11.51
CA THR A 179 -11.61 -37.46 -12.54
C THR A 179 -10.22 -38.07 -12.46
N GLN A 180 -10.09 -39.18 -11.72
CA GLN A 180 -8.98 -40.11 -11.90
C GLN A 180 -8.98 -40.56 -13.37
N PRO A 181 -7.81 -40.76 -14.02
CA PRO A 181 -7.78 -41.43 -15.30
C PRO A 181 -8.23 -42.88 -15.10
N LEU A 182 -9.49 -43.16 -15.40
CA LEU A 182 -9.98 -44.49 -15.68
C LEU A 182 -9.24 -44.97 -16.92
N ALA A 183 -8.15 -45.72 -16.70
CA ALA A 183 -7.50 -46.52 -17.71
C ALA A 183 -8.50 -47.59 -18.16
N LEU A 184 -9.26 -47.29 -19.22
CA LEU A 184 -10.06 -48.28 -19.91
C LEU A 184 -9.11 -49.19 -20.69
N GLU A 185 -9.19 -50.47 -20.35
CA GLU A 185 -8.77 -51.58 -21.20
C GLU A 185 -9.19 -51.38 -22.65
N GLY A 186 -8.27 -51.70 -23.56
CA GLY A 186 -8.47 -51.68 -25.00
C GLY A 186 -7.53 -52.70 -25.67
N THR A 187 -7.87 -53.96 -25.46
CA THR A 187 -7.38 -55.15 -26.15
C THR A 187 -7.39 -55.04 -27.69
N SER A 188 -6.38 -55.67 -28.30
CA SER A 188 -6.30 -56.23 -29.65
C SER A 188 -6.22 -55.32 -30.88
N ARG A 189 -5.04 -55.32 -31.52
CA ARG A 189 -4.83 -56.08 -32.77
C ARG A 189 -3.36 -56.42 -32.98
#